data_AF-A0A6A6DAC5-F1
#
_entry.id   AF-A0A6A6DAC5-F1
#
_cell.length_a   1.000
_cell.length_b   1.000
_cell.length_c   1.000
_cell.angle_alpha   90.00
_cell.angle_beta   90.00
_cell.angle_gamma   90.00
#
_symmetry.space_group_name_H-M   'P 1'
#
loop_
_entity.id
_entity.type
_entity.pdbx_description
1 polymer ?
#
loop_
_entity_poly.entity_id
_entity_poly.type
_entity_poly.pdbx_seq_one_letter_code
_entity_poly.pdbx_strand_id
1 'polypeptide(L)'
;MADSKKTIWQLAEISSPHLPKPVEVIAAKDIPHTPSANRLQTLHVYLPKNENTLALLNRSVASIPTSANSTSPQYQRDRHSNPSREARHPQHLRDVLSGFALLWELASMDGSYVLTGHSAGACLSMQLVLQAPEHFGLNVQAPPCPAGAAGLNGLYDLPALVHGLGDSYAHLSAEYASLQGQAFGTDESAWASAIPALFDARVIEGHVKVGKAPKLVLINQSTEDQLVPMNQAERLEARSKGVKGMTVVREGVMIWETVSDVLAMLKEGGGD
;
A
#
# COMPACT_ATOMS: atom_id res chain seq x y z
N MET A 1 -2.24 -25.29 -27.19
CA MET A 1 -2.66 -23.90 -26.94
C MET A 1 -3.56 -23.93 -25.73
N ALA A 2 -3.03 -23.56 -24.56
CA ALA A 2 -3.83 -23.49 -23.34
C ALA A 2 -4.66 -22.21 -23.39
N ASP A 3 -5.98 -22.35 -23.24
CA ASP A 3 -6.93 -21.26 -23.20
C ASP A 3 -6.56 -20.33 -22.02
N SER A 4 -6.09 -19.11 -22.31
CA SER A 4 -5.78 -18.15 -21.26
C SER A 4 -7.11 -17.76 -20.63
N LYS A 5 -7.38 -18.25 -19.42
CA LYS A 5 -8.58 -17.92 -18.64
C LYS A 5 -8.70 -16.39 -18.59
N LYS A 6 -9.65 -15.82 -19.36
CA LYS A 6 -9.88 -14.38 -19.36
C LYS A 6 -10.40 -13.99 -17.98
N THR A 7 -9.66 -13.17 -17.25
CA THR A 7 -10.16 -12.58 -16.01
C THR A 7 -11.33 -11.67 -16.36
N ILE A 8 -12.46 -11.86 -15.67
CA ILE A 8 -13.69 -11.09 -15.84
C ILE A 8 -14.13 -10.53 -14.50
N TRP A 9 -14.84 -9.41 -14.54
CA TRP A 9 -15.55 -8.90 -13.36
C TRP A 9 -16.77 -9.78 -13.07
N GLN A 10 -16.93 -10.18 -11.82
CA GLN A 10 -17.98 -11.07 -11.37
C GLN A 10 -18.52 -10.63 -10.01
N LEU A 11 -19.75 -11.02 -9.70
CA LEU A 11 -20.28 -10.89 -8.35
C LEU A 11 -19.53 -11.83 -7.41
N ALA A 12 -19.14 -11.33 -6.25
CA ALA A 12 -18.55 -12.12 -5.18
C ALA A 12 -19.12 -11.69 -3.83
N GLU A 13 -18.99 -12.55 -2.83
CA GLU A 13 -19.31 -12.23 -1.44
C GLU A 13 -18.03 -12.24 -0.61
N ILE A 14 -17.91 -11.27 0.28
CA ILE A 14 -16.86 -11.21 1.29
C ILE A 14 -17.50 -11.44 2.65
N SER A 15 -17.06 -12.50 3.33
CA SER A 15 -17.48 -12.80 4.69
C SER A 15 -16.51 -12.21 5.70
N SER A 16 -17.04 -11.72 6.82
CA SER A 16 -16.28 -11.27 7.98
C SER A 16 -16.90 -11.93 9.22
N PRO A 17 -16.09 -12.39 10.18
CA PRO A 17 -16.62 -12.87 11.46
C PRO A 17 -17.34 -11.78 12.26
N HIS A 18 -17.10 -10.50 11.92
CA HIS A 18 -17.70 -9.34 12.57
C HIS A 18 -18.89 -8.76 11.81
N LEU A 19 -19.28 -9.36 10.67
CA LEU A 19 -20.49 -8.97 9.95
C LEU A 19 -21.55 -10.07 10.06
N PRO A 20 -22.81 -9.73 10.39
CA PRO A 20 -23.87 -10.72 10.54
C PRO A 20 -24.23 -11.40 9.21
N LYS A 21 -23.83 -10.81 8.07
CA LYS A 21 -24.05 -11.30 6.72
C LYS A 21 -22.84 -10.97 5.83
N PRO A 22 -22.52 -11.82 4.85
CA PRO A 22 -21.54 -11.49 3.82
C PRO A 22 -21.92 -10.21 3.07
N VAL A 23 -20.90 -9.49 2.59
CA VAL A 23 -21.05 -8.28 1.78
C VAL A 23 -20.87 -8.62 0.31
N GLU A 24 -21.87 -8.27 -0.50
CA GLU A 24 -21.77 -8.41 -1.95
C GLU A 24 -20.84 -7.34 -2.56
N VAL A 25 -19.95 -7.78 -3.44
CA VAL A 25 -18.97 -6.93 -4.13
C VAL A 25 -18.84 -7.33 -5.59
N ILE A 26 -18.35 -6.41 -6.42
CA ILE A 26 -17.91 -6.70 -7.79
C ILE A 26 -16.41 -6.97 -7.75
N ALA A 27 -16.00 -8.18 -8.09
CA ALA A 27 -14.62 -8.63 -7.96
C ALA A 27 -14.01 -9.04 -9.29
N ALA A 28 -12.74 -8.73 -9.46
CA ALA A 28 -11.85 -9.31 -10.45
C ALA A 28 -10.71 -10.00 -9.71
N LYS A 29 -10.63 -11.33 -9.84
CA LYS A 29 -9.66 -12.16 -9.11
C LYS A 29 -8.62 -12.73 -10.07
N ASP A 30 -7.45 -13.03 -9.55
CA ASP A 30 -6.38 -13.68 -10.31
C ASP A 30 -5.93 -12.88 -11.54
N ILE A 31 -5.96 -11.53 -11.46
CA ILE A 31 -5.51 -10.67 -12.56
C ILE A 31 -3.99 -10.82 -12.66
N PRO A 32 -3.43 -11.36 -13.76
CA PRO A 32 -1.99 -11.51 -13.88
C PRO A 32 -1.34 -10.14 -14.09
N HIS A 33 -0.31 -9.80 -13.31
CA HIS A 33 0.44 -8.56 -13.52
C HIS A 33 1.56 -8.70 -14.56
N THR A 34 1.89 -9.92 -14.99
CA THR A 34 2.77 -10.22 -16.13
C THR A 34 2.23 -11.40 -16.96
N PRO A 35 2.62 -11.54 -18.24
CA PRO A 35 2.19 -12.66 -19.07
C PRO A 35 2.55 -14.06 -18.54
N SER A 36 3.53 -14.17 -17.64
CA SER A 36 4.00 -15.42 -17.03
C SER A 36 3.80 -15.45 -15.50
N ALA A 37 2.87 -14.65 -14.99
CA ALA A 37 2.57 -14.57 -13.58
C ALA A 37 2.24 -15.94 -12.97
N ASN A 38 2.92 -16.30 -11.88
CA ASN A 38 2.52 -17.42 -11.04
C ASN A 38 1.36 -17.03 -10.09
N ARG A 39 0.86 -17.98 -9.30
CA ARG A 39 -0.28 -17.77 -8.38
C ARG A 39 -0.08 -16.71 -7.29
N LEU A 40 1.17 -16.32 -7.01
CA LEU A 40 1.54 -15.26 -6.06
C LEU A 40 1.77 -13.91 -6.78
N GLN A 41 1.62 -13.90 -8.10
CA GLN A 41 1.82 -12.77 -8.98
C GLN A 41 0.49 -12.34 -9.60
N THR A 42 -0.56 -12.39 -8.81
CA THR A 42 -1.91 -12.01 -9.22
C THR A 42 -2.44 -10.88 -8.34
N LEU A 43 -3.27 -10.03 -8.93
CA LEU A 43 -4.00 -8.97 -8.24
C LEU A 43 -5.46 -9.40 -8.10
N HIS A 44 -6.03 -9.13 -6.93
CA HIS A 44 -7.47 -9.22 -6.70
C HIS A 44 -8.00 -7.82 -6.43
N VAL A 45 -9.03 -7.42 -7.18
CA VAL A 45 -9.72 -6.14 -7.00
C VAL A 45 -11.13 -6.43 -6.56
N TYR A 46 -11.56 -5.81 -5.47
CA TYR A 46 -12.92 -5.88 -4.94
C TYR A 46 -13.49 -4.48 -4.89
N LEU A 47 -14.61 -4.25 -5.58
CA LEU A 47 -15.27 -2.96 -5.68
C LEU A 47 -16.65 -3.05 -5.00
N PRO A 48 -17.11 -1.97 -4.34
CA PRO A 48 -18.45 -1.93 -3.76
C PRO A 48 -19.49 -2.12 -4.87
N LYS A 49 -20.59 -2.83 -4.56
CA LYS A 49 -21.71 -3.02 -5.50
C LYS A 49 -22.53 -1.73 -5.59
N ASN A 50 -22.45 -1.05 -6.74
CA ASN A 50 -23.24 0.14 -7.07
C ASN A 50 -23.55 0.16 -8.59
N GLU A 51 -24.33 1.13 -9.06
CA GLU A 51 -24.73 1.21 -10.48
C GLU A 51 -23.53 1.24 -11.44
N ASN A 52 -22.46 1.96 -11.09
CA ASN A 52 -21.25 2.08 -11.91
C ASN A 52 -20.47 0.75 -11.97
N THR A 53 -20.29 0.09 -10.83
CA THR A 53 -19.52 -1.16 -10.76
C THR A 53 -20.30 -2.35 -11.30
N LEU A 54 -21.64 -2.34 -11.22
CA LEU A 54 -22.49 -3.35 -11.86
C LEU A 54 -22.34 -3.35 -13.39
N ALA A 55 -22.09 -2.19 -13.99
CA ALA A 55 -21.79 -2.08 -15.42
C ALA A 55 -20.49 -2.80 -15.83
N LEU A 56 -19.63 -3.19 -14.88
CA LEU A 56 -18.43 -3.97 -15.15
C LEU A 56 -18.71 -5.47 -15.29
N LEU A 57 -19.85 -6.00 -14.79
CA LEU A 57 -20.13 -7.44 -14.76
C LEU A 57 -19.96 -8.10 -16.13
N ASN A 58 -19.31 -9.27 -16.13
CA ASN A 58 -18.96 -10.07 -17.31
C ASN A 58 -18.04 -9.37 -18.33
N ARG A 59 -17.60 -8.12 -18.07
CA ARG A 59 -16.59 -7.47 -18.90
C ARG A 59 -15.23 -8.09 -18.60
N SER A 60 -14.46 -8.29 -19.65
CA SER A 60 -13.07 -8.73 -19.51
C SER A 60 -12.28 -7.66 -18.78
N VAL A 61 -11.57 -8.10 -17.75
CA VAL A 61 -10.41 -7.39 -17.18
C VAL A 61 -9.27 -7.70 -18.13
N ALA A 62 -9.33 -7.18 -19.35
CA ALA A 62 -8.21 -7.24 -20.26
C ALA A 62 -7.06 -6.54 -19.52
N SER A 63 -6.13 -7.33 -18.95
CA SER A 63 -4.93 -6.95 -18.18
C SER A 63 -4.82 -5.48 -17.80
N ILE A 64 -4.72 -5.14 -16.49
CA ILE A 64 -4.58 -3.78 -15.93
C ILE A 64 -4.19 -2.79 -17.03
N PRO A 65 -5.11 -1.91 -17.50
CA PRO A 65 -4.80 -0.95 -18.54
C PRO A 65 -3.51 -0.23 -18.14
N THR A 66 -2.43 -0.44 -18.88
CA THR A 66 -1.27 0.43 -18.79
C THR A 66 -1.80 1.77 -19.25
N SER A 67 -2.06 2.68 -18.30
CA SER A 67 -2.79 3.90 -18.58
C SER A 67 -2.18 4.60 -19.81
N ALA A 68 -2.98 4.77 -20.86
CA ALA A 68 -2.54 5.44 -22.09
C ALA A 68 -2.15 6.91 -21.84
N ASN A 69 -2.56 7.46 -20.70
CA ASN A 69 -2.25 8.79 -20.20
C ASN A 69 -1.08 8.82 -19.19
N SER A 70 -0.35 7.72 -19.02
CA SER A 70 0.92 7.78 -18.31
C SER A 70 1.91 8.58 -19.17
N THR A 71 2.06 9.87 -18.89
CA THR A 71 3.27 10.64 -19.26
C THR A 71 4.48 10.17 -18.44
N SER A 72 4.54 8.89 -18.08
CA SER A 72 5.77 8.28 -17.60
C SER A 72 6.83 8.57 -18.66
N PRO A 73 8.01 9.10 -18.27
CA PRO A 73 9.13 9.21 -19.20
C PRO A 73 9.27 7.84 -19.86
N GLN A 74 9.24 7.84 -21.20
CA GLN A 74 9.24 6.65 -22.03
C GLN A 74 10.09 5.58 -21.34
N TYR A 75 9.43 4.47 -20.94
CA TYR A 75 10.10 3.34 -20.33
C TYR A 75 11.29 2.99 -21.22
N GLN A 76 12.50 3.42 -20.83
CA GLN A 76 13.71 3.05 -21.54
C GLN A 76 13.77 1.54 -21.37
N ARG A 77 13.53 0.83 -22.47
CA ARG A 77 13.68 -0.61 -22.54
C ARG A 77 15.17 -0.91 -22.33
N ASP A 78 15.58 -0.97 -21.08
CA ASP A 78 16.83 -1.61 -20.72
C ASP A 78 16.72 -3.09 -21.06
N ARG A 79 17.80 -3.65 -21.61
CA ARG A 79 17.86 -4.97 -22.25
C ARG A 79 17.84 -6.12 -21.24
N HIS A 80 16.84 -6.16 -20.37
CA HIS A 80 16.73 -7.18 -19.33
C HIS A 80 15.44 -7.99 -19.44
N SER A 81 15.47 -9.22 -18.90
CA SER A 81 14.53 -10.30 -19.21
C SER A 81 13.14 -10.15 -18.57
N ASN A 82 12.97 -9.26 -17.57
CA ASN A 82 11.65 -8.84 -17.11
C ASN A 82 11.65 -7.45 -16.43
N PRO A 83 11.25 -6.39 -17.15
CA PRO A 83 10.92 -5.05 -16.65
C PRO A 83 10.27 -4.94 -15.28
N SER A 84 9.32 -5.83 -14.95
CA SER A 84 8.52 -5.71 -13.72
C SER A 84 9.27 -6.13 -12.45
N ARG A 85 10.45 -6.74 -12.59
CA ARG A 85 11.28 -7.21 -11.45
C ARG A 85 12.45 -6.29 -11.14
N GLU A 86 12.58 -5.19 -11.89
CA GLU A 86 13.68 -4.23 -11.80
C GLU A 86 13.21 -2.82 -11.47
N ALA A 87 11.93 -2.66 -11.12
CA ALA A 87 11.44 -1.40 -10.59
C ALA A 87 12.28 -0.99 -9.38
N ARG A 88 12.57 0.30 -9.31
CA ARG A 88 13.28 0.92 -8.19
C ARG A 88 12.40 2.00 -7.59
N HIS A 89 12.81 2.57 -6.47
CA HIS A 89 12.19 3.78 -5.97
C HIS A 89 12.66 4.98 -6.81
N PRO A 90 11.78 5.91 -7.22
CA PRO A 90 10.36 6.01 -6.87
C PRO A 90 9.41 5.34 -7.87
N GLN A 91 9.88 4.51 -8.82
CA GLN A 91 9.02 3.81 -9.79
C GLN A 91 7.93 2.96 -9.10
N HIS A 92 8.25 2.26 -8.01
CA HIS A 92 7.23 1.52 -7.23
C HIS A 92 6.04 2.39 -6.79
N LEU A 93 6.31 3.64 -6.35
CA LEU A 93 5.25 4.56 -5.95
C LEU A 93 4.44 5.06 -7.13
N ARG A 94 5.09 5.28 -8.27
CA ARG A 94 4.40 5.62 -9.53
C ARG A 94 3.44 4.50 -9.95
N ASP A 95 3.84 3.24 -9.79
CA ASP A 95 3.01 2.09 -10.12
C ASP A 95 1.78 2.00 -9.19
N VAL A 96 1.96 2.21 -7.88
CA VAL A 96 0.83 2.26 -6.93
C VAL A 96 -0.12 3.42 -7.24
N LEU A 97 0.41 4.62 -7.52
CA LEU A 97 -0.40 5.79 -7.90
C LEU A 97 -1.17 5.57 -9.21
N SER A 98 -0.56 4.87 -10.18
CA SER A 98 -1.25 4.47 -11.42
C SER A 98 -2.38 3.47 -11.14
N GLY A 99 -2.17 2.55 -10.20
CA GLY A 99 -3.22 1.65 -9.72
C GLY A 99 -4.39 2.41 -9.08
N PHE A 100 -4.11 3.45 -8.29
CA PHE A 100 -5.15 4.32 -7.74
C PHE A 100 -5.93 5.07 -8.81
N ALA A 101 -5.25 5.63 -9.82
CA ALA A 101 -5.92 6.31 -10.93
C ALA A 101 -6.90 5.36 -11.64
N LEU A 102 -6.48 4.11 -11.88
CA LEU A 102 -7.35 3.08 -12.43
C LEU A 102 -8.56 2.78 -11.52
N LEU A 103 -8.35 2.62 -10.21
CA LEU A 103 -9.44 2.36 -9.26
C LEU A 103 -10.43 3.53 -9.19
N TRP A 104 -9.93 4.77 -9.30
CA TRP A 104 -10.76 5.96 -9.39
C TRP A 104 -11.65 5.89 -10.63
N GLU A 105 -11.08 5.64 -11.81
CA GLU A 105 -11.83 5.50 -13.07
C GLU A 105 -12.92 4.42 -12.99
N LEU A 106 -12.63 3.32 -12.29
CA LEU A 106 -13.54 2.17 -12.20
C LEU A 106 -14.66 2.32 -11.16
N ALA A 107 -14.38 2.99 -10.05
CA ALA A 107 -15.25 2.94 -8.87
C ALA A 107 -15.61 4.31 -8.27
N SER A 108 -15.11 5.42 -8.84
CA SER A 108 -15.36 6.78 -8.32
C SER A 108 -15.05 6.89 -6.83
N MET A 109 -13.87 6.44 -6.41
CA MET A 109 -13.43 6.51 -5.02
C MET A 109 -13.40 7.97 -4.53
N ASP A 110 -14.01 8.26 -3.38
CA ASP A 110 -14.20 9.61 -2.84
C ASP A 110 -13.49 9.82 -1.48
N GLY A 111 -12.54 8.95 -1.15
CA GLY A 111 -11.85 8.93 0.16
C GLY A 111 -12.48 7.98 1.17
N SER A 112 -13.62 7.36 0.88
CA SER A 112 -14.29 6.36 1.74
C SER A 112 -13.60 4.98 1.75
N TYR A 113 -12.27 4.95 1.73
CA TYR A 113 -11.49 3.71 1.64
C TYR A 113 -10.37 3.69 2.68
N VAL A 114 -9.88 2.48 2.96
CA VAL A 114 -8.73 2.25 3.82
C VAL A 114 -7.58 1.77 2.94
N LEU A 115 -6.41 2.37 3.09
CA LEU A 115 -5.19 1.90 2.42
C LEU A 115 -4.43 0.96 3.34
N THR A 116 -4.29 -0.29 2.93
CA THR A 116 -3.56 -1.31 3.70
C THR A 116 -2.36 -1.83 2.94
N GLY A 117 -1.26 -2.07 3.62
CA GLY A 117 -0.09 -2.74 3.04
C GLY A 117 0.55 -3.71 4.02
N HIS A 118 1.16 -4.77 3.47
CA HIS A 118 1.94 -5.74 4.24
C HIS A 118 3.43 -5.66 3.89
N SER A 119 4.33 -5.73 4.87
CA SER A 119 5.78 -5.73 4.65
C SER A 119 6.23 -4.53 3.79
N ALA A 120 6.89 -4.74 2.65
CA ALA A 120 7.25 -3.68 1.71
C ALA A 120 6.03 -2.90 1.18
N GLY A 121 4.86 -3.53 1.08
CA GLY A 121 3.61 -2.84 0.72
C GLY A 121 3.13 -1.89 1.81
N ALA A 122 3.41 -2.18 3.09
CA ALA A 122 3.16 -1.25 4.19
C ALA A 122 4.06 -0.02 4.08
N CYS A 123 5.32 -0.20 3.68
CA CYS A 123 6.24 0.90 3.38
C CYS A 123 5.64 1.83 2.32
N LEU A 124 5.28 1.28 1.15
CA LEU A 124 4.67 2.05 0.05
C LEU A 124 3.38 2.75 0.48
N SER A 125 2.52 2.05 1.23
CA SER A 125 1.26 2.62 1.74
C SER A 125 1.51 3.82 2.65
N MET A 126 2.47 3.70 3.57
CA MET A 126 2.80 4.77 4.51
C MET A 126 3.52 5.93 3.81
N GLN A 127 4.39 5.66 2.83
CA GLN A 127 4.98 6.71 1.97
C GLN A 127 3.89 7.56 1.29
N LEU A 128 2.84 6.94 0.76
CA LEU A 128 1.79 7.65 0.03
C LEU A 128 0.89 8.52 0.92
N VAL A 129 0.65 8.12 2.16
CA VAL A 129 -0.27 8.85 3.06
C VAL A 129 0.45 9.84 3.98
N LEU A 130 1.75 9.65 4.19
CA LEU A 130 2.58 10.51 5.05
C LEU A 130 3.51 11.41 4.25
N GLN A 131 3.60 11.27 2.93
CA GLN A 131 4.43 12.13 2.07
C GLN A 131 3.71 12.35 0.74
N ALA A 132 3.72 13.59 0.25
CA ALA A 132 3.11 13.91 -1.02
C ALA A 132 3.95 13.34 -2.19
N PRO A 133 3.36 12.97 -3.35
CA PRO A 133 4.12 12.44 -4.48
C PRO A 133 5.31 13.31 -4.92
N GLU A 134 5.19 14.64 -4.77
CA GLU A 134 6.23 15.62 -5.11
C GLU A 134 7.49 15.46 -4.25
N HIS A 135 7.35 14.97 -3.00
CA HIS A 135 8.49 14.64 -2.14
C HIS A 135 9.41 13.60 -2.80
N PHE A 136 8.84 12.72 -3.62
CA PHE A 136 9.57 11.69 -4.37
C PHE A 136 9.90 12.10 -5.81
N GLY A 137 9.72 13.38 -6.17
CA GLY A 137 9.93 13.87 -7.53
C GLY A 137 8.89 13.36 -8.53
N LEU A 138 7.71 12.93 -8.06
CA LEU A 138 6.61 12.48 -8.91
C LEU A 138 5.62 13.64 -9.11
N ASN A 139 5.43 14.06 -10.35
CA ASN A 139 4.41 15.04 -10.73
C ASN A 139 3.17 14.30 -11.25
N VAL A 140 2.39 13.74 -10.32
CA VAL A 140 1.16 13.00 -10.62
C VAL A 140 0.08 13.41 -9.63
N GLN A 141 -1.18 13.36 -10.07
CA GLN A 141 -2.30 13.65 -9.18
C GLN A 141 -2.38 12.60 -8.07
N ALA A 142 -2.33 13.04 -6.82
CA ALA A 142 -2.53 12.17 -5.67
C ALA A 142 -3.98 11.65 -5.63
N PRO A 143 -4.21 10.40 -5.19
CA PRO A 143 -5.55 9.92 -4.90
C PRO A 143 -6.20 10.74 -3.78
N PRO A 144 -7.54 10.67 -3.63
CA PRO A 144 -8.22 11.24 -2.47
C PRO A 144 -7.61 10.65 -1.19
N CYS A 145 -7.52 11.44 -0.13
CA CYS A 145 -6.98 10.92 1.12
C CYS A 145 -7.84 9.73 1.62
N PRO A 146 -7.23 8.59 2.00
CA PRO A 146 -7.99 7.50 2.59
C PRO A 146 -8.57 7.93 3.95
N ALA A 147 -9.68 7.30 4.33
CA ALA A 147 -10.27 7.45 5.65
C ALA A 147 -9.29 6.99 6.76
N GLY A 148 -8.50 5.95 6.48
CA GLY A 148 -7.43 5.47 7.35
C GLY A 148 -6.38 4.68 6.58
N ALA A 149 -5.21 4.49 7.21
CA ALA A 149 -4.15 3.65 6.66
C ALA A 149 -3.72 2.58 7.67
N ALA A 150 -3.46 1.36 7.21
CA ALA A 150 -2.98 0.27 8.06
C ALA A 150 -1.72 -0.38 7.47
N GLY A 151 -0.67 -0.46 8.28
CA GLY A 151 0.56 -1.14 7.93
C GLY A 151 0.70 -2.43 8.73
N LEU A 152 0.83 -3.55 8.03
CA LEU A 152 0.88 -4.90 8.59
C LEU A 152 2.30 -5.45 8.46
N ASN A 153 2.94 -5.78 9.57
CA ASN A 153 4.33 -6.26 9.62
C ASN A 153 5.26 -5.44 8.72
N GLY A 154 5.21 -4.11 8.84
CA GLY A 154 5.71 -3.20 7.83
C GLY A 154 7.15 -2.73 8.02
N LEU A 155 7.76 -2.32 6.92
CA LEU A 155 9.08 -1.68 6.90
C LEU A 155 8.89 -0.17 6.89
N TYR A 156 9.37 0.51 7.93
CA TYR A 156 9.12 1.95 8.11
C TYR A 156 10.38 2.78 8.38
N ASP A 157 11.49 2.14 8.73
CA ASP A 157 12.82 2.74 8.91
C ASP A 157 13.87 1.85 8.25
N LEU A 158 14.15 2.16 6.98
CA LEU A 158 14.99 1.32 6.12
C LEU A 158 16.46 1.27 6.58
N PRO A 159 17.13 2.37 6.97
CA PRO A 159 18.48 2.32 7.53
C PRO A 159 18.58 1.46 8.79
N ALA A 160 17.53 1.45 9.63
CA ALA A 160 17.50 0.56 10.80
C ALA A 160 17.51 -0.92 10.41
N LEU A 161 17.09 -1.28 9.20
CA LEU A 161 17.16 -2.65 8.70
C LEU A 161 18.57 -3.07 8.27
N VAL A 162 19.52 -2.15 8.13
CA VAL A 162 20.93 -2.50 7.88
C VAL A 162 21.75 -2.35 9.15
N HIS A 163 21.59 -1.22 9.84
CA HIS A 163 22.49 -0.81 10.94
C HIS A 163 21.87 -0.94 12.34
N GLY A 164 20.61 -1.37 12.46
CA GLY A 164 19.87 -1.29 13.73
C GLY A 164 18.88 -2.42 13.99
N LEU A 165 19.07 -3.60 13.39
CA LEU A 165 18.14 -4.74 13.46
C LEU A 165 17.94 -5.32 14.87
N GLY A 166 18.90 -5.10 15.77
CA GLY A 166 18.96 -5.77 17.07
C GLY A 166 19.42 -7.23 16.95
N ASP A 167 19.79 -7.83 18.08
CA ASP A 167 20.48 -9.13 18.11
C ASP A 167 19.68 -10.26 17.45
N SER A 168 18.36 -10.30 17.68
CA SER A 168 17.47 -11.35 17.14
C SER A 168 17.38 -11.36 15.61
N TYR A 169 17.64 -10.21 14.96
CA TYR A 169 17.52 -10.05 13.51
C TYR A 169 18.85 -9.73 12.83
N ALA A 170 19.96 -9.63 13.58
CA ALA A 170 21.29 -9.27 13.04
C ALA A 170 21.73 -10.16 11.86
N HIS A 171 21.30 -11.42 11.87
CA HIS A 171 21.55 -12.39 10.80
C HIS A 171 20.92 -12.02 9.45
N LEU A 172 19.96 -11.09 9.40
CA LEU A 172 19.27 -10.63 8.19
C LEU A 172 19.89 -9.34 7.60
N SER A 173 20.92 -8.77 8.21
CA SER A 173 21.48 -7.47 7.80
C SER A 173 21.96 -7.48 6.35
N ALA A 174 22.62 -8.55 5.92
CA ALA A 174 23.13 -8.69 4.55
C ALA A 174 21.99 -8.82 3.53
N GLU A 175 20.95 -9.59 3.86
CA GLU A 175 19.74 -9.76 3.07
C GLU A 175 19.01 -8.43 2.93
N TYR A 176 18.86 -7.67 4.01
CA TYR A 176 18.23 -6.36 3.99
C TYR A 176 19.04 -5.33 3.20
N ALA A 177 20.37 -5.31 3.32
CA ALA A 177 21.21 -4.45 2.50
C ALA A 177 21.07 -4.77 1.00
N SER A 178 21.01 -6.06 0.65
CA SER A 178 20.78 -6.49 -0.73
C SER A 178 19.39 -6.09 -1.25
N LEU A 179 18.34 -6.30 -0.45
CA LEU A 179 16.96 -5.91 -0.80
C LEU A 179 16.85 -4.40 -0.98
N GLN A 180 17.46 -3.60 -0.10
CA GLN A 180 17.45 -2.15 -0.20
C GLN A 180 18.28 -1.67 -1.41
N GLY A 181 19.44 -2.27 -1.66
CA GLY A 181 20.26 -1.97 -2.84
C GLY A 181 19.53 -2.22 -4.16
N GLN A 182 18.72 -3.28 -4.22
CA GLN A 182 17.87 -3.58 -5.37
C GLN A 182 16.71 -2.60 -5.50
N ALA A 183 16.02 -2.29 -4.39
CA ALA A 183 14.81 -1.46 -4.41
C ALA A 183 15.09 0.05 -4.51
N PHE A 184 16.16 0.56 -3.91
CA PHE A 184 16.45 1.99 -3.78
C PHE A 184 17.77 2.41 -4.45
N GLY A 185 18.55 1.46 -4.93
CA GLY A 185 19.91 1.71 -5.43
C GLY A 185 20.98 1.54 -4.36
N THR A 186 22.24 1.48 -4.79
CA THR A 186 23.37 1.19 -3.90
C THR A 186 23.87 2.39 -3.08
N ASP A 187 23.31 3.58 -3.31
CA ASP A 187 23.62 4.78 -2.54
C ASP A 187 22.71 4.86 -1.31
N GLU A 188 23.24 4.43 -0.15
CA GLU A 188 22.49 4.45 1.11
C GLU A 188 22.04 5.86 1.53
N SER A 189 22.76 6.91 1.10
CA SER A 189 22.39 8.29 1.44
C SER A 189 21.05 8.69 0.82
N ALA A 190 20.68 8.08 -0.31
CA ALA A 190 19.42 8.28 -0.98
C ALA A 190 18.25 7.49 -0.35
N TRP A 191 18.53 6.52 0.52
CA TRP A 191 17.47 5.73 1.16
C TRP A 191 16.67 6.56 2.14
N ALA A 192 17.30 7.57 2.76
CA ALA A 192 16.69 8.43 3.78
C ALA A 192 15.39 9.11 3.30
N SER A 193 15.37 9.57 2.05
CA SER A 193 14.20 10.24 1.48
C SER A 193 13.01 9.30 1.25
N ALA A 194 13.25 7.98 1.23
CA ALA A 194 12.25 6.95 1.02
C ALA A 194 11.70 6.36 2.33
N ILE A 195 12.04 6.90 3.50
CA ILE A 195 11.66 6.30 4.78
C ILE A 195 10.32 6.85 5.27
N PRO A 196 9.29 5.99 5.47
CA PRO A 196 8.03 6.42 6.05
C PRO A 196 8.19 7.10 7.42
N ALA A 197 9.04 6.58 8.31
CA ALA A 197 9.20 7.13 9.66
C ALA A 197 9.97 8.46 9.75
N LEU A 198 10.48 9.01 8.64
CA LEU A 198 11.25 10.28 8.64
C LEU A 198 10.45 11.50 8.12
N PHE A 199 9.12 11.44 8.05
CA PHE A 199 8.32 12.61 7.67
C PHE A 199 8.44 13.77 8.67
N ASP A 200 8.20 15.01 8.24
CA ASP A 200 8.06 16.17 9.13
C ASP A 200 6.66 16.20 9.77
N ALA A 201 6.58 15.98 11.08
CA ALA A 201 5.32 15.91 11.81
C ALA A 201 4.47 17.19 11.70
N ARG A 202 5.08 18.37 11.56
CA ARG A 202 4.35 19.63 11.40
C ARG A 202 3.72 19.76 10.02
N VAL A 203 4.41 19.27 8.99
CA VAL A 203 3.86 19.21 7.63
C VAL A 203 2.64 18.28 7.62
N ILE A 204 2.74 17.11 8.27
CA ILE A 204 1.63 16.16 8.33
C ILE A 204 0.48 16.66 9.18
N GLU A 205 0.74 17.37 10.30
CA GLU A 205 -0.31 18.04 11.06
C GLU A 205 -1.09 19.03 10.16
N GLY A 206 -0.39 19.80 9.32
CA GLY A 206 -1.01 20.66 8.33
C GLY A 206 -1.88 19.88 7.34
N HIS A 207 -1.38 18.76 6.83
CA HIS A 207 -2.11 17.89 5.89
C HIS A 207 -3.36 17.26 6.52
N VAL A 208 -3.29 16.79 7.77
CA VAL A 208 -4.45 16.23 8.49
C VAL A 208 -5.56 17.28 8.62
N LYS A 209 -5.21 18.54 8.95
CA LYS A 209 -6.21 19.64 9.08
C LYS A 209 -6.96 19.94 7.79
N VAL A 210 -6.33 19.76 6.64
CA VAL A 210 -6.93 20.03 5.32
C VAL A 210 -7.37 18.76 4.59
N GLY A 211 -7.41 17.62 5.27
CA GLY A 211 -7.87 16.34 4.70
C GLY A 211 -6.95 15.76 3.62
N LYS A 212 -5.64 16.06 3.66
CA LYS A 212 -4.60 15.51 2.77
C LYS A 212 -3.76 14.39 3.39
N ALA A 213 -4.00 14.07 4.65
CA ALA A 213 -3.42 12.93 5.35
C ALA A 213 -4.50 12.28 6.25
N PRO A 214 -4.46 10.95 6.45
CA PRO A 214 -5.51 10.25 7.18
C PRO A 214 -5.50 10.65 8.66
N LYS A 215 -6.68 10.68 9.26
CA LYS A 215 -6.82 10.90 10.71
C LYS A 215 -6.50 9.64 11.52
N LEU A 216 -6.51 8.47 10.91
CA LEU A 216 -6.21 7.19 11.56
C LEU A 216 -5.05 6.48 10.86
N VAL A 217 -4.03 6.16 11.64
CA VAL A 217 -2.92 5.29 11.24
C VAL A 217 -2.88 4.09 12.17
N LEU A 218 -2.93 2.91 11.58
CA LEU A 218 -2.86 1.66 12.28
C LEU A 218 -1.56 0.92 11.98
N ILE A 219 -0.89 0.45 13.03
CA ILE A 219 0.37 -0.27 12.93
C ILE A 219 0.17 -1.62 13.59
N ASN A 220 0.13 -2.67 12.77
CA ASN A 220 0.06 -4.03 13.24
C ASN A 220 1.43 -4.70 13.06
N GLN A 221 1.93 -5.33 14.12
CA GLN A 221 3.18 -6.07 14.07
C GLN A 221 3.06 -7.34 14.91
N SER A 222 3.23 -8.49 14.28
CA SER A 222 3.21 -9.79 14.96
C SER A 222 4.49 -10.02 15.76
N THR A 223 4.35 -10.50 17.00
CA THR A 223 5.49 -10.97 17.81
C THR A 223 6.11 -12.28 17.29
N GLU A 224 5.42 -12.98 16.39
CA GLU A 224 5.91 -14.19 15.74
C GLU A 224 6.60 -13.90 14.39
N ASP A 225 6.70 -12.63 13.98
CA ASP A 225 7.36 -12.25 12.73
C ASP A 225 8.89 -12.44 12.82
N GLN A 226 9.40 -13.33 11.98
CA GLN A 226 10.83 -13.69 11.92
C GLN A 226 11.62 -12.83 10.94
N LEU A 227 10.94 -12.01 10.13
CA LEU A 227 11.56 -11.22 9.08
C LEU A 227 11.62 -9.75 9.48
N VAL A 228 10.51 -9.18 9.95
CA VAL A 228 10.40 -7.74 10.23
C VAL A 228 10.65 -7.45 11.71
N PRO A 229 11.69 -6.68 12.06
CA PRO A 229 11.96 -6.37 13.46
C PRO A 229 10.93 -5.43 14.07
N MET A 230 10.63 -5.64 15.35
CA MET A 230 9.67 -4.83 16.12
C MET A 230 9.98 -3.33 16.14
N ASN A 231 11.27 -2.97 16.01
CA ASN A 231 11.72 -1.58 16.02
C ASN A 231 11.13 -0.75 14.85
N GLN A 232 10.69 -1.39 13.76
CA GLN A 232 10.05 -0.72 12.63
C GLN A 232 8.74 -0.08 13.08
N ALA A 233 7.87 -0.90 13.70
CA ALA A 233 6.58 -0.45 14.21
C ALA A 233 6.75 0.62 15.30
N GLU A 234 7.70 0.44 16.21
CA GLU A 234 7.99 1.39 17.30
C GLU A 234 8.39 2.77 16.78
N ARG A 235 9.26 2.83 15.77
CA ARG A 235 9.74 4.08 15.22
C ARG A 235 8.65 4.84 14.48
N LEU A 236 7.85 4.16 13.66
CA LEU A 236 6.71 4.79 12.99
C LEU A 236 5.66 5.26 14.01
N GLU A 237 5.34 4.43 15.01
CA GLU A 237 4.40 4.78 16.08
C GLU A 237 4.84 6.04 16.81
N ALA A 238 6.10 6.07 17.28
CA ALA A 238 6.65 7.20 18.02
C ALA A 238 6.60 8.50 17.20
N ARG A 239 6.94 8.44 15.90
CA ARG A 239 6.85 9.60 15.01
C ARG A 239 5.40 10.05 14.79
N SER A 240 4.51 9.09 14.56
CA SER A 240 3.10 9.30 14.25
C SER A 240 2.34 9.91 15.43
N LYS A 241 2.62 9.46 16.66
CA LYS A 241 2.03 10.04 17.89
C LYS A 241 2.42 11.51 18.11
N GLY A 242 3.47 11.99 17.44
CA GLY A 242 3.86 13.39 17.45
C GLY A 242 3.01 14.30 16.55
N VAL A 243 2.12 13.76 15.72
CA VAL A 243 1.25 14.52 14.81
C VAL A 243 -0.08 14.83 15.46
N LYS A 244 -0.39 16.11 15.68
CA LYS A 244 -1.69 16.51 16.25
C LYS A 244 -2.83 16.23 15.26
N GLY A 245 -3.93 15.71 15.79
CA GLY A 245 -5.12 15.35 14.99
C GLY A 245 -5.04 13.99 14.30
N MET A 246 -3.93 13.25 14.47
CA MET A 246 -3.77 11.89 13.98
C MET A 246 -3.87 10.91 15.14
N THR A 247 -4.80 9.96 15.03
CA THR A 247 -4.96 8.84 15.95
C THR A 247 -4.07 7.70 15.47
N VAL A 248 -3.26 7.16 16.39
CA VAL A 248 -2.34 6.05 16.10
C VAL A 248 -2.69 4.87 16.98
N VAL A 249 -2.99 3.74 16.36
CA VAL A 249 -3.33 2.48 17.04
C VAL A 249 -2.22 1.47 16.76
N ARG A 250 -1.69 0.83 17.80
CA ARG A 250 -0.70 -0.25 17.70
C ARG A 250 -1.27 -1.55 18.25
N GLU A 251 -1.19 -2.60 17.45
CA GLU A 251 -1.65 -3.94 17.85
C GLU A 251 -0.60 -5.03 17.57
N GLY A 252 -0.43 -5.95 18.52
CA GLY A 252 0.63 -6.96 18.55
C GLY A 252 0.23 -8.36 18.08
N VAL A 253 -1.06 -8.58 17.85
CA VAL A 253 -1.62 -9.83 17.31
C VAL A 253 -2.25 -9.45 15.97
N MET A 254 -2.15 -10.31 14.95
CA MET A 254 -2.96 -10.12 13.73
C MET A 254 -4.44 -10.23 14.10
N ILE A 255 -5.05 -9.12 14.52
CA ILE A 255 -6.49 -9.00 14.74
C ILE A 255 -7.21 -8.76 13.41
N TRP A 256 -6.47 -8.47 12.33
CA TRP A 256 -7.04 -8.19 11.02
C TRP A 256 -7.47 -9.46 10.29
N GLU A 257 -8.57 -10.06 10.74
CA GLU A 257 -9.36 -10.88 9.83
C GLU A 257 -10.09 -9.99 8.80
N THR A 258 -10.48 -8.72 9.11
CA THR A 258 -11.13 -7.82 8.11
C THR A 258 -11.06 -6.29 8.38
N VAL A 259 -11.37 -5.49 7.34
CA VAL A 259 -11.52 -4.01 7.29
C VAL A 259 -12.46 -3.40 8.36
N SER A 260 -13.30 -4.20 9.01
CA SER A 260 -14.34 -3.74 9.94
C SER A 260 -13.81 -3.10 11.22
N ASP A 261 -12.69 -3.56 11.79
CA ASP A 261 -12.16 -2.96 13.02
C ASP A 261 -11.58 -1.57 12.75
N VAL A 262 -11.04 -1.34 11.54
CA VAL A 262 -10.65 0.01 11.08
C VAL A 262 -11.88 0.90 11.01
N LEU A 263 -13.00 0.40 10.47
CA LEU A 263 -14.25 1.17 10.38
C LEU A 263 -14.86 1.48 11.76
N ALA A 264 -14.70 0.60 12.75
CA ALA A 264 -15.12 0.86 14.13
C ALA A 264 -14.28 1.99 14.75
N MET A 265 -12.96 1.90 14.64
CA MET A 265 -12.04 2.93 15.15
C MET A 265 -12.24 4.28 14.46
N LEU A 266 -12.52 4.29 13.15
CA LEU A 266 -12.86 5.52 12.41
C LEU A 266 -14.14 6.19 12.92
N LYS A 267 -15.12 5.41 13.40
CA LYS A 267 -16.35 5.95 13.99
C LYS A 267 -16.13 6.51 15.39
N GLU A 268 -15.27 5.89 16.19
CA GLU A 268 -14.94 6.33 17.55
C GLU A 268 -14.07 7.59 17.56
N GLY A 269 -13.12 7.71 16.63
CA GLY A 269 -12.26 8.89 16.47
C GLY A 269 -12.90 10.09 15.75
N GLY A 270 -14.17 9.97 15.33
CA GLY A 270 -14.94 11.04 14.67
C GLY A 270 -15.76 11.92 15.62
N GLY A 271 -15.71 11.65 16.93
CA GLY A 271 -16.38 12.45 17.95
C GLY A 271 -15.48 13.56 18.49
N ASP A 272 -15.46 14.70 17.79
CA ASP A 272 -15.15 16.03 18.32
C ASP A 272 -15.80 17.10 17.41
#